data_AF-A0A0Q9X8D0-F1
#
_entry.id   AF-A0A0Q9X8D0-F1
#
_cell.length_a   1.000
_cell.length_b   1.000
_cell.length_c   1.000
_cell.angle_alpha   90.00
_cell.angle_beta   90.00
_cell.angle_gamma   90.00
#
_symmetry.space_group_name_H-M   'P 1'
#
loop_
_entity.id
_entity.type
_entity.pdbx_description
1 polymer ?
#
loop_
_entity_poly.entity_id
_entity_poly.type
_entity_poly.pdbx_seq_one_letter_code
_entity_poly.pdbx_strand_id
1 'polypeptide(L)'
;MKSFKIILFAVLGLMLFVDARRFRSTTYKMLPWKPITTPKPIVMNLSKDLSRAQRIELSDHCKASGMECRIAEECCNLKCAIATHKCIELLNPDDILAPNIYGI
;
A
#
# COMPACT_ATOMS: atom_id res chain seq x y z
N MET A 1 -17.26 33.50 58.26
CA MET A 1 -17.31 32.17 57.59
C MET A 1 -17.90 32.17 56.18
N LYS A 2 -18.69 33.16 55.74
CA LYS A 2 -19.25 33.23 54.37
C LYS A 2 -18.20 33.50 53.28
N SER A 3 -17.23 34.41 53.53
CA SER A 3 -16.18 34.73 52.54
C SER A 3 -15.23 33.57 52.24
N PHE A 4 -14.96 32.70 53.22
CA PHE A 4 -14.07 31.55 53.00
C PHE A 4 -14.63 30.57 51.98
N LYS A 5 -15.95 30.36 51.95
CA LYS A 5 -16.61 29.53 50.94
C LYS A 5 -16.49 30.14 49.54
N ILE A 6 -16.65 31.46 49.41
CA ILE A 6 -16.57 32.16 48.12
C ILE A 6 -15.16 32.04 47.54
N ILE A 7 -14.13 32.24 48.37
CA ILE A 7 -12.73 32.10 47.96
C ILE A 7 -12.45 30.66 47.53
N LEU A 8 -12.95 29.67 48.26
CA LEU A 8 -12.78 28.26 47.91
C LEU A 8 -13.37 27.93 46.53
N PHE A 9 -14.60 28.38 46.26
CA PHE A 9 -15.26 28.16 44.96
C PHE A 9 -14.55 28.88 43.81
N ALA A 10 -14.03 30.09 44.04
CA ALA A 10 -13.28 30.83 43.04
C ALA A 10 -11.97 30.14 42.66
N VAL A 11 -11.23 29.60 43.64
CA VAL A 11 -9.98 28.86 43.40
C VAL A 11 -10.24 27.53 42.70
N LEU A 12 -11.27 26.78 43.11
CA LEU A 12 -11.68 25.54 42.44
C LEU A 12 -12.11 25.79 40.99
N GLY A 13 -12.86 26.86 40.72
CA GLY A 13 -13.23 27.26 39.37
C GLY A 13 -12.01 27.60 38.50
N LEU A 14 -11.04 28.35 39.04
CA LEU A 14 -9.81 28.71 38.32
C LEU A 14 -8.97 27.48 37.93
N MET A 15 -8.87 26.48 38.80
CA MET A 15 -8.13 25.25 38.48
C MET A 15 -8.77 24.47 37.33
N LEU A 16 -10.10 24.33 37.31
CA LEU A 16 -10.81 23.64 36.22
C LEU A 16 -10.68 24.37 34.87
N PHE A 17 -10.64 25.70 34.88
CA PHE A 17 -10.44 26.51 33.67
C PHE A 17 -8.98 26.49 33.14
N VAL A 18 -8.00 26.15 33.98
CA VAL A 18 -6.60 25.99 33.56
C VAL A 18 -6.40 24.65 32.84
N ASP A 19 -6.99 23.57 33.35
CA ASP A 19 -6.88 22.24 32.72
C ASP A 19 -7.57 22.18 31.35
N ALA A 20 -8.72 22.85 31.20
CA ALA A 20 -9.41 22.95 29.91
C ALA A 20 -8.56 23.64 28.82
N ARG A 21 -7.66 24.55 29.19
CA ARG A 21 -6.76 25.25 28.25
C ARG A 21 -5.51 24.44 27.89
N ARG A 22 -5.16 23.42 28.69
CA ARG A 22 -3.98 22.58 28.45
C ARG A 22 -4.23 21.50 27.41
N PHE A 23 -5.49 21.20 27.10
CA PHE A 23 -5.90 20.26 26.06
C PHE A 23 -5.93 20.87 24.65
N ARG A 24 -5.10 21.88 24.39
CA ARG A 24 -4.92 22.42 23.03
C ARG A 24 -4.01 21.49 22.24
N SER A 25 -4.61 20.41 21.76
CA SER A 25 -4.32 19.66 20.54
C SER A 25 -2.89 19.82 20.01
N THR A 26 -1.99 18.93 20.42
CA THR A 26 -0.75 18.68 19.70
C THR A 26 -1.12 18.11 18.33
N THR A 27 -1.19 18.97 17.32
CA THR A 27 -1.32 18.54 15.93
C THR A 27 -0.01 17.89 15.52
N TYR A 28 0.05 16.56 15.64
CA TYR A 28 1.10 15.77 15.03
C TYR A 28 1.05 16.05 13.52
N LYS A 29 2.04 16.78 13.01
CA LYS A 29 2.20 16.99 11.57
C LYS A 29 2.44 15.61 10.98
N MET A 30 1.44 15.07 10.28
CA MET A 30 1.66 13.88 9.46
C MET A 30 2.79 14.22 8.49
N LEU A 31 3.83 13.38 8.49
CA LEU A 31 4.94 13.52 7.55
C LEU A 31 4.37 13.47 6.12
N PRO A 32 4.90 14.27 5.19
CA PRO A 32 4.42 14.26 3.82
C PRO A 32 4.56 12.84 3.24
N TRP A 33 3.47 12.32 2.69
CA TRP A 33 3.44 11.06 1.94
C TRP A 33 4.49 11.13 0.82
N LYS A 34 5.52 10.29 0.92
CA LYS A 34 6.46 10.10 -0.18
C LYS A 34 5.98 8.88 -0.96
N PRO A 35 5.60 9.01 -2.25
CA PRO A 35 5.23 7.85 -3.05
C PRO A 35 6.43 6.90 -3.08
N ILE A 36 6.20 5.63 -2.79
CA ILE A 36 7.20 4.58 -2.95
C ILE A 36 7.42 4.45 -4.46
N THR A 37 8.45 5.09 -4.99
CA THR A 37 8.88 4.91 -6.37
C THR A 37 9.68 3.62 -6.44
N THR A 38 9.01 2.47 -6.43
CA THR A 38 9.65 1.21 -6.81
C THR A 38 10.01 1.30 -8.29
N PRO A 39 11.27 1.02 -8.69
CA PRO A 39 11.63 0.97 -10.09
C PRO A 39 10.76 -0.05 -10.82
N LYS A 40 10.25 0.32 -12.00
CA LYS A 40 9.41 -0.56 -12.82
C LYS A 40 10.19 -1.85 -13.11
N PRO A 41 9.65 -3.03 -12.78
CA PRO A 41 10.38 -4.28 -13.00
C PRO A 41 10.57 -4.52 -14.49
N ILE A 42 11.79 -4.92 -14.87
CA ILE A 42 12.12 -5.24 -16.25
C ILE A 42 11.56 -6.63 -16.57
N VAL A 43 10.74 -6.71 -17.62
CA VAL A 43 10.09 -7.95 -18.07
C VAL A 43 10.79 -8.55 -19.28
N MET A 44 10.80 -9.87 -19.37
CA MET A 44 11.26 -10.61 -20.53
C MET A 44 10.38 -10.30 -21.74
N ASN A 45 11.00 -10.25 -22.92
CA ASN A 45 10.27 -10.21 -24.18
C ASN A 45 9.69 -11.59 -24.52
N LEU A 46 8.65 -11.61 -25.35
CA LEU A 46 8.12 -12.84 -25.94
C LEU A 46 9.21 -13.54 -26.78
N SER A 47 9.26 -14.86 -26.68
CA SER A 47 10.14 -15.72 -27.45
C SER A 47 9.81 -15.66 -28.94
N LYS A 48 10.85 -15.47 -29.76
CA LYS A 48 10.74 -15.44 -31.22
C LYS A 48 10.75 -16.83 -31.84
N ASP A 49 11.18 -17.84 -31.08
CA ASP A 49 11.44 -19.19 -31.58
C ASP A 49 10.26 -20.14 -31.36
N LEU A 50 9.19 -19.68 -30.70
CA LEU A 50 7.99 -20.47 -30.47
C LEU A 50 7.04 -20.47 -31.68
N SER A 51 6.64 -21.66 -32.11
CA SER A 51 5.54 -21.81 -33.07
C SER A 51 4.19 -21.40 -32.46
N ARG A 52 3.22 -21.11 -33.32
CA ARG A 52 1.86 -20.75 -32.88
C ARG A 52 1.21 -21.84 -32.02
N ALA A 53 1.43 -23.12 -32.36
CA ALA A 53 0.88 -24.25 -31.61
C ALA A 53 1.45 -24.30 -30.19
N GLN A 54 2.78 -24.14 -30.05
CA GLN A 54 3.43 -24.13 -28.75
C GLN A 54 2.98 -22.95 -27.87
N ARG A 55 2.73 -21.77 -28.46
CA ARG A 55 2.18 -20.64 -27.71
C ARG A 55 0.79 -20.92 -27.17
N ILE A 56 -0.05 -21.61 -27.94
CA ILE A 56 -1.40 -21.99 -27.49
C ILE A 56 -1.29 -23.00 -26.35
N GLU A 57 -0.46 -24.03 -26.51
CA GLU A 57 -0.23 -25.04 -25.47
C GLU A 57 0.29 -24.43 -24.16
N LEU A 58 1.24 -23.49 -24.23
CA LEU A 58 1.73 -22.75 -23.05
C LEU A 58 0.66 -21.84 -22.44
N SER A 59 -0.21 -21.26 -23.26
CA SER A 59 -1.32 -20.42 -22.78
C SER A 59 -2.38 -21.24 -22.04
N ASP A 60 -2.65 -22.47 -22.49
CA ASP A 60 -3.62 -23.36 -21.84
C ASP A 60 -3.11 -23.84 -20.47
N HIS A 61 -1.80 -23.96 -20.31
CA HIS A 61 -1.12 -24.35 -19.06
C HIS A 61 -0.32 -23.20 -18.42
N CYS A 62 -0.84 -21.98 -18.55
CA CYS A 62 -0.14 -20.80 -18.07
C CYS A 62 -0.02 -20.77 -16.54
N LYS A 63 1.03 -20.13 -16.05
CA LYS A 63 1.36 -19.98 -14.64
C LYS A 63 0.81 -18.66 -14.08
N ALA A 64 0.32 -18.74 -12.84
CA ALA A 64 -0.20 -17.59 -12.11
C ALA A 64 0.93 -16.64 -11.63
N SER A 65 0.55 -15.42 -11.26
CA SER A 65 1.45 -14.43 -10.65
C SER A 65 2.19 -14.99 -9.43
N GLY A 66 3.49 -14.73 -9.33
CA GLY A 66 4.38 -15.24 -8.28
C GLY A 66 5.03 -16.60 -8.57
N MET A 67 4.55 -17.34 -9.59
CA MET A 67 5.13 -18.62 -10.02
C MET A 67 6.40 -18.42 -10.84
N GLU A 68 7.30 -19.40 -10.81
CA GLU A 68 8.56 -19.36 -11.54
C GLU A 68 8.34 -19.51 -13.05
N CYS A 69 9.00 -18.66 -13.84
CA CYS A 69 8.92 -18.63 -15.30
C CYS A 69 10.30 -18.56 -15.94
N ARG A 70 10.45 -19.23 -17.09
CA ARG A 70 11.66 -19.15 -17.92
C ARG A 70 11.52 -18.20 -19.10
N ILE A 71 10.29 -18.06 -19.59
CA ILE A 71 9.92 -17.19 -20.71
C ILE A 71 8.60 -16.49 -20.40
N ALA A 72 8.32 -15.41 -21.11
CA ALA A 72 7.11 -14.62 -20.92
C ALA A 72 5.82 -15.45 -21.14
N GLU A 73 5.82 -16.32 -22.15
CA GLU A 73 4.68 -17.14 -22.57
C GLU A 73 4.22 -18.16 -21.52
N GLU A 74 5.06 -18.51 -20.55
CA GLU A 74 4.66 -19.38 -19.45
C GLU A 74 3.73 -18.67 -18.47
N CYS A 75 3.68 -17.34 -18.45
CA CYS A 75 2.83 -16.58 -17.54
C CYS A 75 1.50 -16.23 -18.20
N CYS A 76 0.39 -16.36 -17.47
CA CYS A 76 -0.95 -16.02 -18.02
C CYS A 76 -1.07 -14.55 -18.46
N ASN A 77 -0.27 -13.67 -17.86
CA ASN A 77 -0.19 -12.25 -18.18
C ASN A 77 0.93 -11.89 -19.16
N LEU A 78 1.65 -12.90 -19.67
CA LEU A 78 2.81 -12.76 -20.56
C LEU A 78 3.94 -11.88 -19.98
N LYS A 79 4.04 -11.79 -18.65
CA LYS A 79 4.99 -10.92 -17.95
C LYS A 79 5.82 -11.74 -16.98
N CYS A 80 7.01 -12.14 -17.44
CA CYS A 80 8.03 -12.78 -16.60
C CYS A 80 9.10 -11.75 -16.21
N ALA A 81 9.37 -11.59 -14.91
CA ALA A 81 10.38 -10.66 -14.42
C ALA A 81 11.79 -11.21 -14.64
N ILE A 82 12.69 -10.42 -15.23
CA ILE A 82 14.07 -10.83 -15.50
C ILE A 82 14.85 -11.10 -14.21
N ALA A 83 14.67 -10.24 -13.20
CA ALA A 83 15.47 -10.34 -11.97
C ALA A 83 15.06 -11.51 -11.07
N THR A 84 13.76 -11.83 -11.02
CA THR A 84 13.24 -12.85 -10.10
C THR A 84 12.82 -14.14 -10.78
N HIS A 85 12.80 -14.16 -12.12
CA HIS A 85 12.28 -15.30 -12.90
C HIS A 85 10.88 -15.73 -12.44
N LYS A 86 10.04 -14.74 -12.11
CA LYS A 86 8.67 -14.97 -11.63
C LYS A 86 7.66 -14.20 -12.46
N CYS A 87 6.47 -14.78 -12.60
CA CYS A 87 5.34 -14.11 -13.23
C CYS A 87 4.94 -12.91 -12.36
N ILE A 88 4.79 -11.74 -12.97
CA ILE A 88 4.44 -10.51 -12.25
C ILE A 88 3.22 -9.84 -12.85
N GLU A 89 2.30 -9.42 -11.98
CA GLU A 89 1.31 -8.42 -12.35
C GLU A 89 1.98 -7.04 -12.28
N LEU A 90 2.29 -6.49 -13.46
CA LEU A 90 2.52 -5.06 -13.55
C LEU A 90 1.19 -4.38 -13.27
N LEU A 91 0.94 -4.04 -12.00
CA LEU A 91 -0.04 -3.04 -11.63
C LEU A 91 0.41 -1.73 -12.30
N ASN A 92 -0.43 -1.17 -13.16
CA ASN A 92 -0.15 0.14 -13.72
C ASN A 92 -0.10 1.12 -12.52
N PRO A 93 0.84 2.08 -12.43
CA PRO A 93 0.81 3.08 -11.36
C PRO A 93 -0.49 3.91 -11.34
N ASP A 94 -1.26 3.90 -12.43
CA ASP A 94 -2.59 4.50 -12.54
C ASP A 94 -3.73 3.54 -12.14
N ASP A 95 -3.45 2.24 -12.02
CA ASP A 95 -4.37 1.28 -11.41
C ASP A 95 -4.22 1.45 -9.89
N ILE A 96 -4.96 2.41 -9.34
CA ILE A 96 -5.17 2.52 -7.90
C ILE A 96 -5.48 1.11 -7.40
N LEU A 97 -4.59 0.54 -6.57
CA LEU A 97 -4.90 -0.65 -5.80
C LEU A 97 -6.26 -0.37 -5.15
N ALA A 98 -7.32 -1.03 -5.62
CA ALA A 98 -8.53 -1.10 -4.83
C ALA A 98 -8.05 -1.61 -3.47
N PRO A 99 -8.25 -0.85 -2.38
CA PRO A 99 -7.87 -1.33 -1.06
C PRO A 99 -8.45 -2.73 -0.93
N ASN A 100 -7.59 -3.68 -0.53
CA ASN A 100 -7.98 -5.08 -0.50
C ASN A 100 -9.35 -5.19 0.19
N ILE A 101 -10.29 -5.87 -0.46
CA ILE A 101 -11.56 -6.25 0.17
C ILE A 101 -11.39 -7.61 0.88
N TYR A 102 -10.22 -8.23 0.74
CA TYR A 102 -9.78 -9.32 1.60
C TYR A 102 -9.09 -8.76 2.84
N GLY A 103 -9.89 -8.08 3.66
CA GLY A 103 -9.59 -7.92 5.06
C GLY A 103 -9.70 -9.28 5.75
N ILE A 104 -8.65 -9.64 6.48
CA ILE A 104 -8.72 -10.52 7.64
C ILE A 104 -8.61 -9.65 8.88
#